data_AF-A0A940KR91-F1
#
_entry.id   AF-A0A940KR91-F1
#
_cell.length_a   1.000
_cell.length_b   1.000
_cell.length_c   1.000
_cell.angle_alpha   90.00
_cell.angle_beta   90.00
_cell.angle_gamma   90.00
#
_symmetry.space_group_name_H-M   'P 1'
#
loop_
_entity.id
_entity.type
_entity.pdbx_description
1 polymer ?
#
loop_
_entity_poly.entity_id
_entity_poly.type
_entity_poly.pdbx_seq_one_letter_code
_entity_poly.pdbx_strand_id
1 'polypeptide(L)'
;VLTGLLGAFMGTFSGTLNAAQAYIVNDIYLKYVNPDATTKKVISMNYLAGVVVVTLGIILGFYAKDVNSVLQWIVGALYGGYIAANMLKWYWWRFNANGFFWGMASGIVSALIFPYLFPDTLALYYWPLLFLISLAGCFVGTYTAPATDMQLLKQFYKTVKPWGFWKPVHQQVMAEDASFEPNRRFGLDMFNVVLGIVGQCCLTILPMFVVLWLKLPLLITIALLAVIIVILKRTWWNKLEN
;
A
#
# COMPACT_ATOMS: atom_id res chain seq x y z
N VAL A 1 -2.65 -28.48 14.40
CA VAL A 1 -3.29 -27.14 14.36
C VAL A 1 -2.38 -26.06 14.92
N LEU A 2 -1.91 -26.17 16.16
CA LEU A 2 -0.99 -25.18 16.78
C LEU A 2 0.29 -24.92 15.97
N THR A 3 0.97 -25.97 15.48
CA THR A 3 2.16 -25.82 14.63
C THR A 3 1.88 -25.08 13.34
N GLY A 4 0.69 -25.28 12.73
CA GLY A 4 0.28 -24.58 11.51
C GLY A 4 -0.02 -23.10 11.77
N LEU A 5 -0.69 -22.79 12.89
CA LEU A 5 -0.95 -21.41 13.31
C LEU A 5 0.34 -20.66 13.64
N LEU A 6 1.27 -21.30 14.37
CA LEU A 6 2.60 -20.75 14.66
C LEU A 6 3.42 -20.55 13.38
N GLY A 7 3.35 -21.50 12.44
CA GLY A 7 4.01 -21.38 11.14
C GLY A 7 3.48 -20.20 10.33
N ALA A 8 2.16 -20.04 10.24
CA ALA A 8 1.54 -18.90 9.56
C ALA A 8 1.91 -17.57 10.22
N PHE A 9 1.85 -17.51 11.56
CA PHE A 9 2.28 -16.34 12.33
C PHE A 9 3.74 -15.98 12.05
N MET A 10 4.66 -16.95 12.14
CA MET A 10 6.09 -16.73 11.89
C MET A 10 6.36 -16.27 10.45
N GLY A 11 5.60 -16.79 9.47
CA GLY A 11 5.70 -16.36 8.08
C GLY A 11 5.41 -14.86 7.90
N THR A 12 4.30 -14.36 8.45
CA THR A 12 3.94 -12.94 8.35
C THR A 12 4.82 -12.05 9.24
N PHE A 13 5.12 -12.51 10.45
CA PHE A 13 5.92 -11.78 11.42
C PHE A 13 7.37 -11.59 10.93
N SER A 14 8.00 -12.66 10.44
CA SER A 14 9.39 -12.60 9.94
C SER A 14 9.54 -11.63 8.77
N GLY A 15 8.57 -11.61 7.83
CA GLY A 15 8.61 -10.68 6.70
C GLY A 15 8.51 -9.22 7.15
N THR A 16 7.57 -8.92 8.04
CA THR A 16 7.35 -7.56 8.55
C THR A 16 8.54 -7.07 9.39
N LEU A 17 9.08 -7.94 10.25
CA LEU A 17 10.25 -7.62 11.07
C LEU A 17 11.48 -7.35 10.21
N ASN A 18 11.71 -8.16 9.17
CA ASN A 18 12.84 -7.97 8.26
C ASN A 18 12.74 -6.63 7.51
N ALA A 19 11.54 -6.26 7.06
CA ALA A 19 11.31 -4.96 6.45
C ALA A 19 11.57 -3.81 7.43
N ALA A 20 11.09 -3.90 8.67
CA ALA A 20 11.33 -2.89 9.70
C ALA A 20 12.83 -2.71 10.01
N GLN A 21 13.58 -3.81 10.12
CA GLN A 21 15.04 -3.78 10.28
C GLN A 21 15.71 -3.07 9.11
N ALA A 22 15.34 -3.44 7.88
CA ALA A 22 15.90 -2.85 6.67
C ALA A 22 15.60 -1.34 6.57
N TYR A 23 14.38 -0.90 6.89
CA TYR A 23 14.05 0.53 6.90
C TYR A 23 14.85 1.31 7.95
N ILE A 24 14.98 0.80 9.18
CA ILE A 24 15.75 1.47 10.22
C ILE A 24 17.24 1.51 9.85
N VAL A 25 17.80 0.41 9.36
CA VAL A 25 19.24 0.34 9.11
C VAL A 25 19.63 1.04 7.82
N ASN A 26 18.91 0.85 6.72
CA ASN A 26 19.28 1.43 5.43
C ASN A 26 18.87 2.91 5.34
N ASP A 27 17.65 3.24 5.76
CA ASP A 27 17.11 4.58 5.52
C ASP A 27 17.49 5.58 6.62
N ILE A 28 17.79 5.10 7.84
CA ILE A 28 18.20 5.94 8.97
C ILE A 28 19.69 5.78 9.26
N TYR A 29 20.12 4.57 9.63
CA TYR A 29 21.49 4.37 10.13
C TYR A 29 22.56 4.59 9.06
N LEU A 30 22.46 3.92 7.91
CA LEU A 30 23.41 4.10 6.81
C LEU A 30 23.31 5.50 6.20
N LYS A 31 22.10 6.03 6.05
CA LYS A 31 21.93 7.33 5.39
C LYS A 31 22.40 8.52 6.24
N TYR A 32 22.15 8.52 7.55
CA TYR A 32 22.36 9.70 8.40
C TYR A 32 23.35 9.50 9.54
N VAL A 33 23.65 8.27 9.97
CA VAL A 33 24.50 8.02 11.15
C VAL A 33 25.89 7.54 10.76
N ASN A 34 25.99 6.53 9.89
CA ASN A 34 27.27 5.96 9.49
C ASN A 34 27.20 5.36 8.06
N PRO A 35 27.40 6.19 7.01
CA PRO A 35 27.35 5.76 5.62
C PRO A 35 28.38 4.69 5.25
N ASP A 36 29.57 4.77 5.83
CA ASP A 36 30.69 3.85 5.54
C ASP A 36 30.73 2.65 6.50
N ALA A 37 29.59 2.28 7.08
CA ALA A 37 29.53 1.16 8.02
C ALA A 37 29.95 -0.14 7.34
N THR A 38 30.97 -0.81 7.90
CA THR A 38 31.38 -2.15 7.45
C THR A 38 30.22 -3.14 7.56
N THR A 39 30.18 -4.13 6.68
CA THR A 39 29.13 -5.18 6.63
C THR A 39 28.85 -5.81 7.99
N LYS A 40 29.88 -6.08 8.81
CA LYS A 40 29.73 -6.61 10.17
C LYS A 40 28.91 -5.69 11.08
N LYS A 41 29.15 -4.37 10.99
CA LYS A 41 28.44 -3.36 11.78
C LYS A 41 26.99 -3.19 11.31
N VAL A 42 26.75 -3.27 10.00
CA VAL A 42 25.40 -3.26 9.42
C VAL A 42 24.58 -4.46 9.90
N ILE A 43 25.17 -5.66 9.88
CA ILE A 43 24.51 -6.89 10.37
C ILE A 43 24.18 -6.76 11.86
N SER A 44 25.14 -6.32 12.68
CA SER A 44 24.90 -6.12 14.12
C SER A 44 23.80 -5.10 14.38
N MET A 45 23.75 -4.01 13.61
CA MET A 45 22.71 -2.99 13.74
C MET A 45 21.33 -3.52 13.30
N ASN A 46 21.26 -4.38 12.28
CA ASN A 46 20.02 -5.06 11.90
C ASN A 46 19.49 -5.93 13.04
N TYR A 47 20.34 -6.73 13.69
CA TYR A 47 19.92 -7.52 14.85
C TYR A 47 19.45 -6.62 16.01
N LEU A 48 20.17 -5.54 16.31
CA LEU A 48 19.77 -4.60 17.36
C LEU A 48 18.42 -3.95 17.04
N ALA A 49 18.23 -3.44 15.82
CA ALA A 49 16.96 -2.86 15.38
C ALA A 49 15.82 -3.87 15.50
N GLY A 50 16.07 -5.14 15.14
CA GLY A 50 15.10 -6.21 15.29
C GLY A 50 14.70 -6.44 16.74
N VAL A 51 15.68 -6.61 17.63
CA VAL A 51 15.42 -6.79 19.07
C VAL A 51 14.63 -5.62 19.62
N VAL A 52 15.01 -4.38 19.29
CA VAL A 52 14.30 -3.17 19.75
C VAL A 52 12.85 -3.15 19.26
N VAL A 53 12.61 -3.40 17.97
CA VAL A 53 11.25 -3.43 17.40
C VAL A 53 10.39 -4.51 18.04
N VAL A 54 10.94 -5.71 18.26
CA VAL A 54 10.22 -6.82 18.91
C VAL A 54 9.92 -6.49 20.36
N THR A 55 10.89 -5.98 21.13
CA THR A 55 10.68 -5.61 22.52
C THR A 55 9.60 -4.52 22.64
N LEU A 56 9.65 -3.48 21.81
CA LEU A 56 8.61 -2.45 21.78
C LEU A 56 7.25 -3.03 21.39
N GLY A 57 7.20 -3.92 20.41
CA GLY A 57 5.98 -4.62 20.01
C GLY A 57 5.37 -5.44 21.14
N ILE A 58 6.19 -6.16 21.92
CA ILE A 58 5.75 -6.92 23.11
C ILE A 58 5.18 -5.97 24.17
N ILE A 59 5.88 -4.88 24.47
CA ILE A 59 5.44 -3.88 25.44
C ILE A 59 4.07 -3.31 25.03
N LEU A 60 3.94 -2.84 23.79
CA LEU A 60 2.67 -2.34 23.25
C LEU A 60 1.58 -3.41 23.24
N GLY A 61 1.94 -4.66 22.99
CA GLY A 61 1.05 -5.82 23.05
C GLY A 61 0.41 -6.02 24.42
N PHE A 62 1.13 -5.77 25.52
CA PHE A 62 0.55 -5.83 26.87
C PHE A 62 -0.49 -4.72 27.13
N TYR A 63 -0.42 -3.61 26.39
CA TYR A 63 -1.42 -2.53 26.46
C TYR A 63 -2.61 -2.74 25.50
N ALA A 64 -2.49 -3.65 24.54
CA ALA A 64 -3.55 -3.94 23.58
C ALA A 64 -4.67 -4.73 24.26
N LYS A 65 -5.76 -4.03 24.61
CA LYS A 65 -6.92 -4.64 25.30
C LYS A 65 -7.77 -5.53 24.41
N ASP A 66 -7.89 -5.17 23.13
CA ASP A 66 -8.76 -5.86 22.18
C ASP A 66 -8.17 -5.84 20.77
N VAL A 67 -8.02 -7.02 20.17
CA VAL A 67 -7.42 -7.18 18.84
C VAL A 67 -8.31 -6.55 17.77
N ASN A 68 -9.63 -6.67 17.90
CA ASN A 68 -10.57 -6.11 16.94
C ASN A 68 -10.47 -4.56 16.92
N SER A 69 -10.34 -3.92 18.07
CA SER A 69 -10.18 -2.47 18.19
C SER A 69 -8.89 -1.98 17.53
N VAL A 70 -7.77 -2.69 17.76
CA VAL A 70 -6.49 -2.39 17.10
C VAL A 70 -6.60 -2.55 15.58
N LEU A 71 -7.21 -3.63 15.11
CA LEU A 71 -7.40 -3.87 13.69
C LEU A 71 -8.30 -2.81 13.05
N GLN A 72 -9.39 -2.44 13.69
CA GLN A 72 -10.29 -1.40 13.21
C GLN A 72 -9.61 -0.03 13.16
N TRP A 73 -8.76 0.29 14.13
CA TRP A 73 -8.01 1.53 14.10
C TRP A 73 -6.97 1.54 12.95
N ILE A 74 -6.21 0.46 12.77
CA ILE A 74 -5.20 0.36 11.69
C ILE A 74 -5.88 0.38 10.30
N VAL A 75 -6.86 -0.49 10.08
CA VAL A 75 -7.48 -0.67 8.75
C VAL A 75 -8.56 0.37 8.48
N GLY A 76 -9.36 0.72 9.48
CA GLY A 76 -10.47 1.65 9.36
C GLY A 76 -10.09 3.12 9.52
N ALA A 77 -9.09 3.45 10.34
CA ALA A 77 -8.67 4.84 10.51
C ALA A 77 -7.36 5.15 9.75
N LEU A 78 -6.27 4.47 10.11
CA LEU A 78 -4.93 4.79 9.59
C LEU A 78 -4.83 4.61 8.07
N TYR A 79 -5.37 3.52 7.52
CA TYR A 79 -5.32 3.27 6.08
C TYR A 79 -6.14 4.30 5.29
N GLY A 80 -7.22 4.84 5.86
CA GLY A 80 -7.98 5.94 5.23
C GLY A 80 -7.11 7.17 4.98
N GLY A 81 -6.21 7.49 5.91
CA GLY A 81 -5.23 8.55 5.76
C GLY A 81 -4.09 8.26 4.77
N TYR A 82 -3.80 6.97 4.53
CA TYR A 82 -2.69 6.51 3.70
C TYR A 82 -3.05 6.35 2.21
N ILE A 83 -4.29 5.97 1.89
CA ILE A 83 -4.71 5.59 0.54
C ILE A 83 -4.63 6.76 -0.45
N ALA A 84 -5.08 7.96 -0.08
CA ALA A 84 -5.14 9.10 -0.99
C ALA A 84 -3.76 9.46 -1.57
N ALA A 85 -2.75 9.62 -0.70
CA ALA A 85 -1.39 9.95 -1.12
C ALA A 85 -0.75 8.82 -1.96
N ASN A 86 -1.02 7.56 -1.64
CA ASN A 86 -0.49 6.41 -2.36
C ASN A 86 -1.16 6.15 -3.71
N MET A 87 -2.40 6.62 -3.89
CA MET A 87 -3.08 6.62 -5.17
C MET A 87 -2.57 7.78 -6.05
N LEU A 88 -2.59 9.02 -5.54
CA LEU A 88 -2.28 10.21 -6.33
C LEU A 88 -0.87 10.20 -6.92
N LYS A 89 0.12 9.61 -6.22
CA LYS A 89 1.50 9.51 -6.72
C LYS A 89 1.66 8.81 -8.07
N TRP A 90 0.73 7.91 -8.42
CA TRP A 90 0.78 7.19 -9.70
C TRP A 90 -0.06 7.87 -10.78
N TYR A 91 -1.17 8.49 -10.41
CA TYR A 91 -2.19 8.96 -11.36
C TYR A 91 -2.16 10.48 -11.63
N TRP A 92 -1.37 11.27 -10.88
CA TRP A 92 -1.34 12.72 -11.05
C TRP A 92 0.08 13.27 -11.20
N TRP A 93 0.39 13.78 -12.39
CA TRP A 93 1.75 14.27 -12.74
C TRP A 93 2.28 15.38 -11.83
N ARG A 94 1.40 16.21 -11.26
CA ARG A 94 1.78 17.37 -10.45
C ARG A 94 2.05 17.01 -9.00
N PHE A 95 1.65 15.81 -8.58
CA PHE A 95 1.79 15.38 -7.20
C PHE A 95 3.27 15.28 -6.81
N ASN A 96 3.65 15.98 -5.75
CA ASN A 96 5.04 16.11 -5.30
C ASN A 96 5.22 15.59 -3.86
N ALA A 97 6.46 15.62 -3.37
CA ALA A 97 6.81 15.14 -2.03
C ALA A 97 6.04 15.88 -0.91
N ASN A 98 5.75 17.17 -1.08
CA ASN A 98 4.99 17.94 -0.10
C ASN A 98 3.52 17.54 -0.06
N GLY A 99 2.91 17.29 -1.22
CA GLY A 99 1.56 16.71 -1.32
C GLY A 99 1.48 15.37 -0.61
N PHE A 100 2.49 14.51 -0.81
CA PHE A 100 2.58 13.22 -0.13
C PHE A 100 2.72 13.37 1.40
N PHE A 101 3.61 14.26 1.85
CA PHE A 101 3.82 14.51 3.27
C PHE A 101 2.58 15.06 3.96
N TRP A 102 1.99 16.15 3.45
CA TRP A 102 0.82 16.78 4.06
C TRP A 102 -0.44 15.90 3.98
N GLY A 103 -0.60 15.14 2.89
CA GLY A 103 -1.66 14.14 2.77
C GLY A 103 -1.58 13.06 3.84
N MET A 104 -0.42 12.43 3.99
CA MET A 104 -0.25 11.41 5.03
C MET A 104 -0.32 12.01 6.44
N ALA A 105 0.31 13.15 6.69
CA ALA A 105 0.30 13.79 8.00
C ALA A 105 -1.12 14.15 8.44
N SER A 106 -1.89 14.82 7.58
CA SER A 106 -3.30 15.16 7.88
C SER A 106 -4.16 13.92 8.10
N GLY A 107 -3.94 12.85 7.32
CA GLY A 107 -4.60 11.56 7.50
C GLY A 107 -4.30 10.90 8.85
N ILE A 108 -3.01 10.82 9.23
CA ILE A 108 -2.56 10.22 10.50
C ILE A 108 -3.05 11.05 11.69
N VAL A 109 -2.90 12.38 11.65
CA VAL A 109 -3.38 13.26 12.72
C VAL A 109 -4.89 13.12 12.90
N SER A 110 -5.66 13.08 11.81
CA SER A 110 -7.11 12.88 11.90
C SER A 110 -7.46 11.50 12.47
N ALA A 111 -6.75 10.44 12.08
CA ALA A 111 -6.94 9.09 12.61
C ALA A 111 -6.61 8.96 14.12
N LEU A 112 -5.72 9.82 14.64
CA LEU A 112 -5.41 9.91 16.07
C LEU A 112 -6.47 10.71 16.85
N ILE A 113 -7.05 11.75 16.26
CA ILE A 113 -8.02 12.63 16.93
C ILE A 113 -9.44 12.05 16.92
N PHE A 114 -9.85 11.43 15.81
CA PHE A 114 -11.24 11.01 15.59
C PHE A 114 -11.79 10.03 16.64
N PRO A 115 -11.02 9.05 17.16
CA PRO A 115 -11.47 8.20 18.25
C PRO A 115 -11.89 8.98 19.51
N TYR A 116 -11.30 10.16 19.76
CA TYR A 116 -11.68 11.01 20.89
C TYR A 116 -12.91 11.88 20.60
N LEU A 117 -13.15 12.24 19.34
CA LEU A 117 -14.32 13.02 18.93
C LEU A 117 -15.58 12.16 18.76
N PHE A 118 -15.41 10.90 18.35
CA PHE A 118 -16.51 9.98 18.08
C PHE A 118 -16.29 8.63 18.81
N PRO A 119 -16.29 8.63 20.16
CA PRO A 119 -15.91 7.46 20.96
C PRO A 119 -16.84 6.25 20.76
N ASP A 120 -18.11 6.48 20.44
CA ASP A 120 -19.12 5.43 20.28
C ASP A 120 -19.29 4.95 18.83
N THR A 121 -18.43 5.39 17.91
CA THR A 121 -18.52 5.04 16.48
C THR A 121 -17.39 4.12 16.04
N LEU A 122 -17.71 3.16 15.18
CA LEU A 122 -16.70 2.31 14.57
C LEU A 122 -15.84 3.09 13.59
N ALA A 123 -14.54 2.81 13.59
CA ALA A 123 -13.56 3.51 12.76
C ALA A 123 -13.86 3.49 11.26
N LEU A 124 -14.52 2.42 10.83
CA LEU A 124 -14.92 2.24 9.45
C LEU A 124 -15.91 3.31 8.96
N TYR A 125 -16.79 3.83 9.83
CA TYR A 125 -17.83 4.78 9.41
C TYR A 125 -17.29 6.17 9.10
N TYR A 126 -16.25 6.60 9.81
CA TYR A 126 -15.59 7.88 9.54
C TYR A 126 -14.42 7.76 8.54
N TRP A 127 -14.14 6.56 8.02
CA TRP A 127 -13.14 6.34 6.98
C TRP A 127 -13.32 7.28 5.77
N PRO A 128 -14.53 7.51 5.22
CA PRO A 128 -14.70 8.44 4.09
C PRO A 128 -14.29 9.86 4.44
N LEU A 129 -14.54 10.31 5.66
CA LEU A 129 -14.14 11.63 6.13
C LEU A 129 -12.62 11.74 6.27
N LEU A 130 -11.97 10.71 6.82
CA LEU A 130 -10.49 10.64 6.89
C LEU A 130 -9.85 10.66 5.50
N PHE A 131 -10.44 9.91 4.55
CA PHE A 131 -9.98 9.91 3.17
C PHE A 131 -10.11 11.29 2.54
N LEU A 132 -11.23 11.99 2.75
CA LEU A 132 -11.42 13.35 2.24
C LEU A 132 -10.44 14.35 2.86
N ILE A 133 -10.15 14.25 4.17
CA ILE A 133 -9.18 15.12 4.83
C ILE A 133 -7.77 14.87 4.29
N SER A 134 -7.35 13.61 4.17
CA SER A 134 -6.06 13.24 3.57
C SER A 134 -5.96 13.71 2.11
N LEU A 135 -7.06 13.59 1.35
CA LEU A 135 -7.13 14.07 -0.02
C LEU A 135 -7.00 15.60 -0.09
N ALA A 136 -7.68 16.34 0.78
CA ALA A 136 -7.54 17.78 0.89
C ALA A 136 -6.09 18.18 1.26
N GLY A 137 -5.47 17.47 2.21
CA GLY A 137 -4.06 17.63 2.57
C GLY A 137 -3.13 17.37 1.39
N CYS A 138 -3.41 16.37 0.57
CA CYS A 138 -2.67 16.09 -0.67
C CYS A 138 -2.75 17.26 -1.65
N PHE A 139 -3.95 17.79 -1.90
CA PHE A 139 -4.14 18.92 -2.82
C PHE A 139 -3.46 20.18 -2.31
N VAL A 140 -3.73 20.59 -1.07
CA VAL A 140 -3.13 21.78 -0.46
C VAL A 140 -1.61 21.64 -0.45
N GLY A 141 -1.08 20.53 0.04
CA GLY A 141 0.36 20.26 0.10
C GLY A 141 1.02 20.29 -1.28
N THR A 142 0.37 19.78 -2.32
CA THR A 142 0.92 19.78 -3.68
C THR A 142 1.13 21.20 -4.20
N TYR A 143 0.23 22.13 -3.90
CA TYR A 143 0.34 23.53 -4.34
C TYR A 143 1.27 24.39 -3.47
N THR A 144 1.71 23.90 -2.31
CA THR A 144 2.71 24.62 -1.48
C THR A 144 4.13 24.58 -2.06
N ALA A 145 4.41 23.63 -2.95
CA ALA A 145 5.71 23.47 -3.60
C ALA A 145 5.60 23.51 -5.12
N PRO A 146 6.69 23.88 -5.82
CA PRO A 146 6.75 23.73 -7.26
C PRO A 146 6.57 22.25 -7.67
N ALA A 147 6.20 22.05 -8.93
CA ALA A 147 6.17 20.72 -9.49
C ALA A 147 7.58 20.10 -9.49
N THR A 148 7.64 18.77 -9.36
CA THR A 148 8.88 18.00 -9.51
C THR A 148 9.53 18.30 -10.86
N ASP A 149 10.86 18.21 -10.92
CA ASP A 149 11.61 18.47 -12.15
C ASP A 149 11.05 17.70 -13.35
N MET A 150 10.88 18.43 -14.45
CA MET A 150 10.23 17.92 -15.65
C MET A 150 11.07 16.82 -16.32
N GLN A 151 12.40 16.86 -16.22
CA GLN A 151 13.23 15.81 -16.79
C GLN A 151 12.99 14.47 -16.09
N LEU A 152 12.90 14.49 -14.75
CA LEU A 152 12.58 13.30 -13.95
C LEU A 152 11.17 12.78 -14.28
N LEU A 153 10.18 13.66 -14.42
CA LEU A 153 8.82 13.29 -14.80
C LEU A 153 8.76 12.63 -16.18
N LYS A 154 9.52 13.16 -17.16
CA LYS A 154 9.62 12.56 -18.50
C LYS A 154 10.29 11.18 -18.45
N GLN A 155 11.38 11.03 -17.72
CA GLN A 155 12.04 9.73 -17.54
C GLN A 155 11.09 8.71 -16.91
N PHE A 156 10.41 9.10 -15.81
CA PHE A 156 9.41 8.26 -15.17
C PHE A 156 8.28 7.87 -16.12
N TYR A 157 7.75 8.82 -16.90
CA TYR A 157 6.66 8.57 -17.85
C TYR A 157 7.09 7.61 -18.97
N LYS A 158 8.32 7.75 -19.50
CA LYS A 158 8.87 6.86 -20.53
C LYS A 158 9.04 5.43 -20.03
N THR A 159 9.49 5.25 -18.79
CA THR A 159 9.74 3.92 -18.19
C THR A 159 8.45 3.23 -17.75
N VAL A 160 7.59 3.95 -17.01
CA VAL A 160 6.43 3.34 -16.32
C VAL A 160 5.17 3.36 -17.18
N LYS A 161 5.06 4.28 -18.14
CA LYS A 161 3.86 4.50 -18.98
C LYS A 161 2.56 4.55 -18.14
N PRO A 162 2.51 5.36 -17.06
CA PRO A 162 1.40 5.35 -16.12
C PRO A 162 0.09 5.87 -16.73
N TRP A 163 -1.03 5.39 -16.21
CA TRP A 163 -2.36 5.94 -16.51
C TRP A 163 -2.66 7.18 -15.65
N GLY A 164 -3.68 7.94 -16.05
CA GLY A 164 -4.23 9.05 -15.26
C GLY A 164 -4.01 10.43 -15.89
N PHE A 165 -3.90 11.44 -15.05
CA PHE A 165 -3.69 12.83 -15.44
C PHE A 165 -2.23 13.06 -15.77
N TRP A 166 -1.76 12.59 -16.92
CA TRP A 166 -0.39 12.77 -17.40
C TRP A 166 -0.29 13.51 -18.74
N LYS A 167 -1.41 14.06 -19.24
CA LYS A 167 -1.50 14.74 -20.54
C LYS A 167 -0.38 15.77 -20.78
N PRO A 168 -0.02 16.66 -19.83
CA PRO A 168 1.02 17.67 -20.07
C PRO A 168 2.40 17.05 -20.29
N VAL A 169 2.77 16.04 -19.48
CA VAL A 169 4.05 15.33 -19.61
C VAL A 169 4.08 14.49 -20.88
N HIS A 170 2.98 13.80 -21.20
CA HIS A 170 2.83 13.03 -22.44
C HIS A 170 3.06 13.90 -23.68
N GLN A 171 2.46 15.09 -23.74
CA GLN A 171 2.65 16.02 -24.87
C GLN A 171 4.11 16.43 -25.03
N GLN A 172 4.83 16.70 -23.94
CA GLN A 172 6.25 17.03 -24.00
C GLN A 172 7.12 15.84 -24.42
N VAL A 173 6.80 14.64 -23.93
CA VAL A 173 7.50 13.41 -24.34
C VAL A 173 7.30 13.13 -25.83
N MET A 174 6.07 13.28 -26.33
CA MET A 174 5.77 13.08 -27.76
C MET A 174 6.40 14.15 -28.66
N ALA A 175 6.56 15.38 -28.15
CA ALA A 175 7.25 16.44 -28.89
C ALA A 175 8.76 16.17 -29.02
N GLU A 176 9.37 15.54 -28.02
CA GLU A 176 10.78 15.14 -28.04
C GLU A 176 11.03 13.80 -28.75
N ASP A 177 10.04 12.90 -28.72
CA ASP A 177 10.13 11.55 -29.27
C ASP A 177 8.79 11.13 -29.88
N ALA A 178 8.65 11.36 -31.18
CA ALA A 178 7.45 11.02 -31.94
C ALA A 178 7.23 9.50 -32.10
N SER A 179 8.25 8.67 -31.81
CA SER A 179 8.16 7.21 -31.88
C SER A 179 7.63 6.57 -30.60
N PHE A 180 7.48 7.34 -29.52
CA PHE A 180 7.06 6.82 -28.23
C PHE A 180 5.60 6.33 -28.25
N GLU A 181 5.39 5.06 -27.93
CA GLU A 181 4.05 4.49 -27.80
C GLU A 181 3.55 4.50 -26.33
N PRO A 182 2.51 5.30 -26.01
CA PRO A 182 1.91 5.31 -24.69
C PRO A 182 1.08 4.04 -24.45
N ASN A 183 0.90 3.66 -23.18
CA ASN A 183 0.05 2.54 -22.85
C ASN A 183 -1.44 2.85 -23.13
N ARG A 184 -2.02 2.16 -24.11
CA ARG A 184 -3.44 2.29 -24.51
C ARG A 184 -4.37 1.26 -23.86
N ARG A 185 -3.83 0.32 -23.07
CA ARG A 185 -4.56 -0.84 -22.53
C ARG A 185 -5.34 -0.57 -21.24
N PHE A 186 -5.53 0.70 -20.86
CA PHE A 186 -6.21 1.11 -19.62
C PHE A 186 -7.51 0.33 -19.32
N GLY A 187 -8.39 0.16 -20.31
CA GLY A 187 -9.66 -0.56 -20.10
C GLY A 187 -9.46 -2.04 -19.75
N LEU A 188 -8.52 -2.71 -20.42
CA LEU A 188 -8.19 -4.11 -20.16
C LEU A 188 -7.46 -4.26 -18.82
N ASP A 189 -6.58 -3.31 -18.49
CA ASP A 189 -5.85 -3.29 -17.23
C ASP A 189 -6.79 -3.05 -16.04
N MET A 190 -7.75 -2.12 -16.17
CA MET A 190 -8.77 -1.87 -15.15
C MET A 190 -9.69 -3.08 -14.97
N PHE A 191 -10.06 -3.75 -16.06
CA PHE A 191 -10.82 -5.00 -16.00
C PHE A 191 -10.07 -6.09 -15.21
N ASN A 192 -8.76 -6.24 -15.44
CA ASN A 192 -7.91 -7.17 -14.70
C ASN A 192 -7.81 -6.78 -13.21
N VAL A 193 -7.72 -5.48 -12.90
CA VAL A 193 -7.72 -4.99 -11.50
C VAL A 193 -9.02 -5.38 -10.79
N VAL A 194 -10.18 -5.15 -11.41
CA VAL A 194 -11.48 -5.52 -10.83
C VAL A 194 -11.57 -7.03 -10.60
N LEU A 195 -11.17 -7.85 -11.58
CA LEU A 195 -11.12 -9.30 -11.42
C LEU A 195 -10.16 -9.72 -10.30
N GLY A 196 -9.02 -9.04 -10.16
CA GLY A 196 -8.07 -9.24 -9.08
C GLY A 196 -8.68 -8.95 -7.71
N ILE A 197 -9.43 -7.86 -7.56
CA ILE A 197 -10.15 -7.51 -6.32
C ILE A 197 -11.18 -8.60 -5.99
N VAL A 198 -11.99 -9.02 -6.96
CA VAL A 198 -12.97 -10.10 -6.76
C VAL A 198 -12.28 -11.41 -6.39
N GLY A 199 -11.17 -11.75 -7.06
CA GLY A 199 -10.37 -12.93 -6.76
C GLY A 199 -9.77 -12.91 -5.36
N GLN A 200 -9.26 -11.76 -4.91
CA GLN A 200 -8.75 -11.57 -3.56
C GLN A 200 -9.86 -11.72 -2.49
N CYS A 201 -11.05 -11.17 -2.74
CA CYS A 201 -12.21 -11.40 -1.89
C CYS A 201 -12.57 -12.88 -1.83
N CYS A 202 -12.57 -13.59 -2.97
CA CYS A 202 -12.82 -15.03 -3.03
C CYS A 202 -11.80 -15.83 -2.22
N LEU A 203 -10.51 -15.51 -2.33
CA LEU A 203 -9.45 -16.16 -1.55
C LEU A 203 -9.62 -15.93 -0.04
N THR A 204 -10.13 -14.77 0.35
CA THR A 204 -10.35 -14.41 1.76
C THR A 204 -11.55 -15.16 2.35
N ILE A 205 -12.65 -15.30 1.60
CA ILE A 205 -13.88 -15.96 2.07
C ILE A 205 -13.84 -17.48 1.95
N LEU A 206 -13.03 -18.03 1.04
CA LEU A 206 -12.89 -19.47 0.83
C LEU A 206 -12.62 -20.26 2.12
N PRO A 207 -11.60 -19.93 2.95
CA PRO A 207 -11.36 -20.65 4.19
C PRO A 207 -12.53 -20.51 5.18
N MET A 208 -13.24 -19.38 5.20
CA MET A 208 -14.42 -19.21 6.04
C MET A 208 -15.55 -20.17 5.64
N PHE A 209 -15.81 -20.33 4.34
CA PHE A 209 -16.82 -21.29 3.87
C PHE A 209 -16.43 -22.75 4.08
N VAL A 210 -15.14 -23.08 4.01
CA VAL A 210 -14.64 -24.41 4.37
C VAL A 210 -14.90 -24.70 5.85
N VAL A 211 -14.57 -23.75 6.74
CA VAL A 211 -14.74 -23.90 8.19
C VAL A 211 -16.22 -23.97 8.59
N LEU A 212 -17.06 -23.10 8.01
CA LEU A 212 -18.51 -23.09 8.25
C LEU A 212 -19.28 -24.21 7.53
N TRP A 213 -18.58 -25.02 6.74
CA TRP A 213 -19.13 -26.15 5.99
C TRP A 213 -20.30 -25.79 5.06
N LEU A 214 -20.28 -24.56 4.53
CA LEU A 214 -21.30 -24.04 3.61
C LEU A 214 -21.01 -24.52 2.18
N LYS A 215 -21.50 -25.72 1.84
CA LYS A 215 -21.18 -26.42 0.59
C LYS A 215 -21.48 -25.61 -0.69
N LEU A 216 -22.65 -25.00 -0.78
CA LEU A 216 -23.07 -24.28 -1.99
C LEU A 216 -22.23 -22.99 -2.19
N PRO A 217 -22.10 -22.08 -1.19
CA PRO A 217 -21.19 -20.93 -1.28
C PRO A 217 -19.73 -21.31 -1.55
N LEU A 218 -19.25 -22.41 -0.97
CA LEU A 218 -17.90 -22.92 -1.22
C LEU A 218 -17.69 -23.31 -2.68
N LEU A 219 -18.62 -24.08 -3.27
CA LEU A 219 -18.54 -24.48 -4.68
C LEU A 219 -18.60 -23.28 -5.62
N ILE A 220 -19.47 -22.32 -5.35
CA ILE A 220 -19.57 -21.07 -6.12
C ILE A 220 -18.25 -20.30 -6.07
N THR A 221 -17.65 -20.18 -4.87
CA THR A 221 -16.38 -19.46 -4.68
C THR A 221 -15.24 -20.13 -5.43
N ILE A 222 -15.13 -21.47 -5.36
CA ILE A 222 -14.10 -22.23 -6.10
C ILE A 222 -14.28 -22.09 -7.61
N ALA A 223 -15.51 -22.21 -8.11
CA ALA A 223 -15.80 -22.06 -9.53
C ALA A 223 -15.48 -20.65 -10.03
N LEU A 224 -15.90 -19.62 -9.29
CA LEU A 224 -15.63 -18.22 -9.60
C LEU A 224 -14.12 -17.95 -9.64
N LEU A 225 -13.39 -18.46 -8.64
CA LEU A 225 -11.94 -18.30 -8.56
C LEU A 225 -11.23 -18.99 -9.73
N ALA A 226 -11.66 -20.20 -10.12
CA ALA A 226 -11.14 -20.90 -11.29
C ALA A 226 -11.38 -20.10 -12.59
N VAL A 227 -12.57 -19.53 -12.76
CA VAL A 227 -12.90 -18.66 -13.90
C VAL A 227 -11.99 -17.42 -13.92
N ILE A 228 -11.83 -16.74 -12.77
CA ILE A 228 -10.96 -15.57 -12.64
C ILE A 228 -9.52 -15.91 -13.01
N ILE A 229 -8.98 -17.04 -12.53
CA ILE A 229 -7.63 -17.50 -12.87
C ILE A 229 -7.49 -17.70 -14.39
N VAL A 230 -8.47 -18.34 -15.04
CA VAL A 230 -8.42 -18.58 -16.49
C VAL A 230 -8.47 -17.26 -17.27
N ILE A 231 -9.31 -16.32 -16.85
CA ILE A 231 -9.42 -15.01 -17.49
C ILE A 231 -8.10 -14.24 -17.31
N LEU A 232 -7.63 -14.07 -16.08
CA LEU A 232 -6.37 -13.35 -15.78
C LEU A 232 -5.16 -13.99 -16.45
N LYS A 233 -5.12 -15.32 -16.60
CA LYS A 233 -4.07 -15.99 -17.37
C LYS A 233 -4.04 -15.51 -18.82
N ARG A 234 -5.20 -15.34 -19.45
CA ARG A 234 -5.30 -14.92 -20.87
C ARG A 234 -5.15 -13.41 -21.04
N THR A 235 -5.72 -12.61 -20.14
CA THR A 235 -5.80 -11.15 -20.28
C THR A 235 -4.58 -10.44 -19.70
N TRP A 236 -3.96 -10.99 -18.65
CA TRP A 236 -2.83 -10.38 -17.98
C TRP A 236 -1.55 -11.19 -18.13
N TRP A 237 -1.49 -12.43 -17.62
CA TRP A 237 -0.24 -13.21 -17.53
C TRP A 237 0.43 -13.43 -18.89
N ASN A 238 -0.32 -13.89 -19.89
CA ASN A 238 0.21 -14.15 -21.22
C ASN A 238 0.57 -12.88 -22.01
N LYS A 239 0.19 -11.69 -21.53
CA LYS A 239 0.40 -10.40 -22.19
C LYS A 239 1.42 -9.51 -21.46
N LEU A 240 2.07 -10.04 -20.42
CA LEU A 240 3.19 -9.38 -19.76
C LEU A 240 4.34 -9.22 -20.77
N GLU A 241 4.75 -7.97 -21.00
CA GLU A 241 5.92 -7.65 -21.80
C GLU A 241 7.15 -7.96 -20.94
N ASN A 242 8.03 -8.83 -21.45
CA ASN A 242 9.30 -9.20 -20.79
C ASN A 242 10.31 -8.05 -20.84
#